data_AF-A0A2X2JFK4-F1
#
_entry.id   AF-A0A2X2JFK4-F1
#
_cell.length_a   1.000
_cell.length_b   1.000
_cell.length_c   1.000
_cell.angle_alpha   90.00
_cell.angle_beta   90.00
_cell.angle_gamma   90.00
#
_symmetry.space_group_name_H-M   'P 1'
#
loop_
_entity.id
_entity.type
_entity.pdbx_description
1 polymer ?
#
loop_
_entity_poly.entity_id
_entity_poly.type
_entity_poly.pdbx_seq_one_letter_code
_entity_poly.pdbx_strand_id
1 'polypeptide(L)'
;MIHFHDWGRTFADNVDYAIRSIETAFLRGCDRNNTPLLFFIPAGEVWDSEYFDKLSDSHCLYPYRFVYPKGHTGPKLSADALSTINSLDGVKLYCYDCNNETNPDCFLEFSTVDGKLTYTYNKKQGFRLDKQITIGIMSNGAFTLADHDMPFNGPFGVLGFAMDFMLSPADIEITDELGLKAGHINGKIYSEIPGSHPCYLVPGAYLLPTGKNLTRKIRGTASGTYTFNNIMPNGAMIKLENIKTNIGDVDTILVTADNSQVRLTTQQNKDISLTISRIVDEEIRALTIKGLSLAANLDMDITISPDLSVCRIGNHQAVNQISVIASVAREKDNVKSTNTQSIPLQVNSDLLVAFNDWKTTDFQLNMVPF
;
A
#
# COMPACT_ATOMS: atom_id res chain seq x y z
N MET A 1 -8.59 10.38 3.63
CA MET A 1 -7.51 9.69 4.37
C MET A 1 -6.23 10.51 4.47
N ILE A 2 -5.76 11.18 3.41
CA ILE A 2 -4.55 12.05 3.44
C ILE A 2 -4.56 13.05 4.63
N HIS A 3 -5.73 13.56 5.03
CA HIS A 3 -5.85 14.47 6.16
C HIS A 3 -5.53 13.87 7.53
N PHE A 4 -5.69 12.56 7.76
CA PHE A 4 -5.54 11.96 9.09
C PHE A 4 -4.06 11.80 9.51
N HIS A 5 -3.17 11.69 8.52
CA HIS A 5 -1.71 11.59 8.70
C HIS A 5 -1.08 12.82 9.38
N ASP A 6 -1.69 14.00 9.21
CA ASP A 6 -1.15 15.25 9.75
C ASP A 6 -1.57 15.52 11.19
N TRP A 7 -2.54 14.79 11.75
CA TRP A 7 -3.07 15.03 13.09
C TRP A 7 -2.06 14.66 14.19
N GLY A 8 -1.25 13.62 14.00
CA GLY A 8 -0.15 13.35 14.93
C GLY A 8 0.92 14.45 14.93
N ARG A 9 1.10 15.14 13.79
CA ARG A 9 2.15 16.16 13.59
C ARG A 9 1.79 17.52 14.18
N THR A 10 0.52 17.93 14.10
CA THR A 10 0.02 19.24 14.57
C THR A 10 -0.45 19.23 16.04
N PHE A 11 -0.54 18.03 16.64
CA PHE A 11 -0.76 17.74 18.05
C PHE A 11 -1.73 18.65 18.83
N ALA A 12 -1.27 19.78 19.37
CA ALA A 12 -2.07 20.63 20.25
C ALA A 12 -3.11 21.48 19.51
N ASP A 13 -2.84 21.89 18.28
CA ASP A 13 -3.72 22.81 17.54
C ASP A 13 -4.95 22.08 16.95
N ASN A 14 -4.95 20.75 17.02
CA ASN A 14 -6.01 19.90 16.49
C ASN A 14 -7.26 19.85 17.36
N VAL A 15 -7.14 20.01 18.67
CA VAL A 15 -8.29 19.85 19.59
C VAL A 15 -9.36 20.88 19.26
N ASP A 16 -8.99 22.15 19.11
CA ASP A 16 -9.94 23.21 18.76
C ASP A 16 -10.57 22.97 17.38
N TYR A 17 -9.75 22.65 16.37
CA TYR A 17 -10.24 22.36 15.01
C TYR A 17 -11.20 21.16 14.98
N ALA A 18 -10.85 20.04 15.64
CA ALA A 18 -11.69 18.85 15.71
C ALA A 18 -13.04 19.14 16.35
N ILE A 19 -13.04 19.77 17.52
CA ILE A 19 -14.27 19.95 18.30
C ILE A 19 -15.18 20.97 17.62
N ARG A 20 -14.62 22.06 17.06
CA ARG A 20 -15.41 23.02 16.27
C ARG A 20 -16.00 22.39 15.02
N SER A 21 -15.28 21.48 14.38
CA SER A 21 -15.79 20.75 13.21
C SER A 21 -16.96 19.84 13.58
N ILE A 22 -16.90 19.14 14.72
CA ILE A 22 -18.03 18.34 15.25
C ILE A 22 -19.22 19.24 15.57
N GLU A 23 -19.00 20.34 16.30
CA GLU A 23 -20.05 21.30 16.68
C GLU A 23 -20.71 21.94 15.46
N THR A 24 -19.92 22.27 14.44
CA THR A 24 -20.37 22.79 13.15
C THR A 24 -21.22 21.76 12.39
N ALA A 25 -20.78 20.49 12.35
CA ALA A 25 -21.56 19.41 11.72
C ALA A 25 -22.93 19.24 12.41
N PHE A 26 -22.97 19.28 13.74
CA PHE A 26 -24.22 19.17 14.49
C PHE A 26 -25.17 20.34 14.23
N LEU A 27 -24.65 21.57 14.17
CA LEU A 27 -25.45 22.75 13.85
C LEU A 27 -25.98 22.76 12.42
N ARG A 28 -25.22 22.22 11.46
CA ARG A 28 -25.62 22.10 10.06
C ARG A 28 -26.52 20.90 9.78
N GLY A 29 -26.59 19.97 10.72
CA GLY A 29 -27.29 18.69 10.57
C GLY A 29 -26.35 17.58 10.10
N CYS A 30 -26.47 16.42 10.75
CA CYS A 30 -25.73 15.23 10.40
C CYS A 30 -26.47 14.38 9.36
N ASP A 31 -25.73 13.88 8.38
CA ASP A 31 -26.15 12.87 7.43
C ASP A 31 -25.10 11.74 7.38
N ARG A 32 -25.37 10.72 6.55
CA ARG A 32 -24.48 9.57 6.40
C ARG A 32 -23.04 9.93 5.99
N ASN A 33 -22.83 11.09 5.34
CA ASN A 33 -21.55 11.50 4.79
C ASN A 33 -20.75 12.37 5.77
N ASN A 34 -21.41 13.24 6.52
CA ASN A 34 -20.74 14.26 7.36
C ASN A 34 -20.75 13.94 8.86
N THR A 35 -21.44 12.87 9.29
CA THR A 35 -21.48 12.46 10.70
C THR A 35 -20.06 12.24 11.25
N PRO A 36 -19.65 12.88 12.35
CA PRO A 36 -18.27 12.80 12.82
C PRO A 36 -17.94 11.50 13.56
N LEU A 37 -16.72 11.02 13.37
CA LEU A 37 -16.04 10.01 14.18
C LEU A 37 -14.84 10.67 14.86
N LEU A 38 -14.61 10.35 16.13
CA LEU A 38 -13.54 10.92 16.96
C LEU A 38 -12.54 9.83 17.32
N PHE A 39 -11.25 10.12 17.20
CA PHE A 39 -10.17 9.17 17.50
C PHE A 39 -9.17 9.78 18.47
N PHE A 40 -8.69 8.98 19.43
CA PHE A 40 -7.56 9.34 20.28
C PHE A 40 -6.25 8.98 19.58
N ILE A 41 -5.38 9.98 19.39
CA ILE A 41 -4.15 9.86 18.59
C ILE A 41 -2.96 10.24 19.48
N PRO A 42 -1.93 9.39 19.63
CA PRO A 42 -0.74 9.79 20.38
C PRO A 42 0.05 10.90 19.66
N ALA A 43 0.72 11.77 20.43
CA ALA A 43 1.49 12.90 19.91
C ALA A 43 2.68 12.45 19.07
N GLY A 44 2.91 13.12 17.95
CA GLY A 44 4.04 12.80 17.07
C GLY A 44 3.90 11.48 16.33
N GLU A 45 2.79 10.76 16.52
CA GLU A 45 2.53 9.53 15.78
C GLU A 45 2.27 9.83 14.31
N VAL A 46 3.17 9.36 13.47
CA VAL A 46 3.02 9.39 12.03
C VAL A 46 2.43 8.06 11.62
N TRP A 47 1.17 8.07 11.20
CA TRP A 47 0.42 6.87 10.84
C TRP A 47 0.69 6.45 9.39
N ASP A 48 1.81 6.83 8.79
CA ASP A 48 2.04 6.66 7.35
C ASP A 48 2.14 5.18 6.94
N SER A 49 2.93 4.37 7.64
CA SER A 49 3.23 2.97 7.25
C SER A 49 2.30 1.91 7.87
N GLU A 50 1.63 2.27 8.97
CA GLU A 50 0.76 1.39 9.76
C GLU A 50 -0.63 2.04 9.93
N TYR A 51 -1.05 2.88 8.97
CA TYR A 51 -2.27 3.68 9.09
C TYR A 51 -3.46 2.85 9.56
N PHE A 52 -3.66 1.71 8.90
CA PHE A 52 -4.78 0.84 9.18
C PHE A 52 -4.65 0.15 10.54
N ASP A 53 -3.48 -0.41 10.85
CA ASP A 53 -3.25 -1.10 12.12
C ASP A 53 -3.37 -0.12 13.29
N LYS A 54 -2.73 1.06 13.18
CA LYS A 54 -2.81 2.13 14.18
C LYS A 54 -4.20 2.74 14.31
N LEU A 55 -4.92 2.93 13.20
CA LEU A 55 -6.32 3.41 13.25
C LEU A 55 -7.22 2.35 13.88
N SER A 56 -7.01 1.07 13.58
CA SER A 56 -7.77 -0.04 14.16
C SER A 56 -7.47 -0.23 15.65
N ASP A 57 -6.22 -0.01 16.05
CA ASP A 57 -5.79 0.00 17.45
C ASP A 57 -6.17 1.31 18.18
N SER A 58 -6.50 2.36 17.43
CA SER A 58 -6.91 3.64 18.01
C SER A 58 -8.32 3.53 18.57
N HIS A 59 -8.49 4.08 19.78
CA HIS A 59 -9.80 4.09 20.43
C HIS A 59 -10.69 5.13 19.75
N CYS A 60 -11.71 4.65 19.03
CA CYS A 60 -12.70 5.45 18.32
C CYS A 60 -13.94 5.69 19.18
N LEU A 61 -14.47 6.90 19.13
CA LEU A 61 -15.69 7.35 19.78
C LEU A 61 -16.66 7.93 18.75
N TYR A 62 -17.96 7.73 18.99
CA TYR A 62 -19.01 8.35 18.19
C TYR A 62 -19.65 9.52 18.97
N PRO A 63 -19.34 10.78 18.64
CA PRO A 63 -19.95 11.93 19.30
C PRO A 63 -21.44 12.01 19.00
N TYR A 64 -22.27 12.33 20.00
CA TYR A 64 -23.71 12.45 19.79
C TYR A 64 -24.37 13.66 20.45
N ARG A 65 -23.72 14.36 21.40
CA ARG A 65 -24.35 15.51 22.07
C ARG A 65 -23.37 16.43 22.78
N PHE A 66 -23.52 17.75 22.58
CA PHE A 66 -22.87 18.76 23.43
C PHE A 66 -23.76 19.16 24.62
N VAL A 67 -23.13 19.40 25.77
CA VAL A 67 -23.75 19.98 26.96
C VAL A 67 -22.94 21.21 27.36
N TYR A 68 -23.61 22.36 27.36
CA TYR A 68 -23.00 23.63 27.70
C TYR A 68 -23.24 23.96 29.18
N PRO A 69 -22.25 24.57 29.87
CA PRO A 69 -22.42 24.95 31.27
C PRO A 69 -23.47 26.05 31.43
N LYS A 70 -24.01 26.18 32.64
CA LYS A 70 -25.02 27.20 32.95
C LYS A 70 -24.47 28.60 32.65
N GLY A 71 -25.25 29.40 31.92
CA GLY A 71 -24.85 30.76 31.52
C GLY A 71 -24.06 30.84 30.21
N HIS A 72 -23.74 29.70 29.60
CA HIS A 72 -23.16 29.66 28.26
C HIS A 72 -24.21 30.00 27.20
N THR A 73 -23.82 30.75 26.17
CA THR A 73 -24.72 31.23 25.09
C THR A 73 -25.03 30.16 24.04
N GLY A 74 -24.60 28.91 24.27
CA GLY A 74 -24.68 27.82 23.31
C GLY A 74 -23.70 27.98 22.14
N PRO A 75 -23.77 27.11 21.13
CA PRO A 75 -22.91 27.18 19.96
C PRO A 75 -23.43 28.23 18.98
N LYS A 76 -22.51 28.87 18.25
CA LYS A 76 -22.84 29.86 17.21
C LYS A 76 -21.90 29.69 16.04
N LEU A 77 -22.47 29.57 14.83
CA LEU A 77 -21.69 29.53 13.59
C LEU A 77 -20.97 30.86 13.35
N SER A 78 -19.78 30.77 12.76
CA SER A 78 -19.09 31.90 12.15
C SER A 78 -19.91 32.50 10.99
N ALA A 79 -19.57 33.71 10.55
CA ALA A 79 -20.30 34.40 9.49
C ALA A 79 -20.27 33.65 8.15
N ASP A 80 -19.18 32.92 7.86
CA ASP A 80 -19.03 32.02 6.70
C ASP A 80 -19.58 30.60 6.95
N ALA A 81 -20.13 30.38 8.15
CA ALA A 81 -20.58 29.10 8.67
C ALA A 81 -19.54 27.98 8.71
N LEU A 82 -18.26 28.22 8.43
CA LEU A 82 -17.23 27.18 8.32
C LEU A 82 -16.76 26.63 9.68
N SER A 83 -17.07 27.32 10.77
CA SER A 83 -16.71 26.93 12.13
C SER A 83 -17.72 27.48 13.15
N THR A 84 -17.44 27.29 14.43
CA THR A 84 -18.17 27.94 15.54
C THR A 84 -17.28 28.94 16.27
N ILE A 85 -17.89 29.96 16.89
CA ILE A 85 -17.15 31.12 17.45
C ILE A 85 -17.28 31.30 18.96
N ASN A 86 -18.23 30.62 19.61
CA ASN A 86 -18.40 30.72 21.05
C ASN A 86 -17.34 29.87 21.77
N SER A 87 -17.15 30.14 23.07
CA SER A 87 -16.20 29.41 23.89
C SER A 87 -16.56 27.93 23.99
N LEU A 88 -15.54 27.08 24.09
CA LEU A 88 -15.71 25.66 24.38
C LEU A 88 -15.30 25.33 25.83
N ASP A 89 -14.90 26.32 26.62
CA ASP A 89 -14.48 26.14 28.01
C ASP A 89 -15.64 25.64 28.90
N GLY A 90 -15.41 24.53 29.60
CA GLY A 90 -16.40 23.86 30.45
C GLY A 90 -17.50 23.11 29.69
N VAL A 91 -17.42 23.02 28.36
CA VAL A 91 -18.36 22.27 27.53
C VAL A 91 -18.05 20.77 27.61
N LYS A 92 -19.10 19.94 27.62
CA LYS A 92 -18.99 18.48 27.58
C LYS A 92 -19.49 17.94 26.26
N LEU A 93 -18.68 17.13 25.57
CA LEU A 93 -19.07 16.36 24.40
C LEU A 93 -19.30 14.91 24.81
N TYR A 94 -20.57 14.50 24.79
CA TYR A 94 -20.96 13.12 25.03
C TYR A 94 -20.74 12.27 23.79
N CYS A 95 -20.17 11.09 24.01
CA CYS A 95 -19.80 10.14 22.99
C CYS A 95 -20.34 8.75 23.34
N TYR A 96 -20.68 7.98 22.32
CA TYR A 96 -20.84 6.54 22.43
C TYR A 96 -19.46 5.90 22.30
N ASP A 97 -19.13 5.05 23.27
CA ASP A 97 -17.88 4.31 23.35
C ASP A 97 -18.19 2.82 23.22
N CYS A 98 -17.75 2.19 22.13
CA CYS A 98 -17.98 0.77 21.89
C CYS A 98 -17.36 -0.12 22.99
N ASN A 99 -16.30 0.33 23.65
CA ASN A 99 -15.68 -0.40 24.76
C ASN A 99 -16.43 -0.17 26.09
N ASN A 100 -17.44 0.72 26.10
CA ASN A 100 -18.31 1.02 27.24
C ASN A 100 -19.79 1.11 26.80
N GLU A 101 -20.24 0.19 25.94
CA GLU A 101 -21.52 0.25 25.21
C GLU A 101 -22.77 0.49 26.08
N THR A 102 -22.76 0.01 27.33
CA THR A 102 -23.89 0.14 28.26
C THR A 102 -23.83 1.42 29.12
N ASN A 103 -22.76 2.20 29.02
CA ASN A 103 -22.54 3.38 29.86
C ASN A 103 -22.89 4.67 29.10
N PRO A 104 -24.04 5.32 29.40
CA PRO A 104 -24.43 6.54 28.70
C PRO A 104 -23.61 7.77 29.12
N ASP A 105 -22.83 7.67 30.19
CA ASP A 105 -22.05 8.77 30.76
C ASP A 105 -20.60 8.77 30.25
N CYS A 106 -20.39 8.63 28.94
CA CYS A 106 -19.06 8.77 28.34
C CYS A 106 -18.95 10.15 27.70
N PHE A 107 -18.02 10.99 28.18
CA PHE A 107 -17.86 12.36 27.66
C PHE A 107 -16.42 12.87 27.73
N LEU A 108 -16.11 13.77 26.79
CA LEU A 108 -14.96 14.65 26.85
C LEU A 108 -15.38 15.97 27.51
N GLU A 109 -14.58 16.46 28.45
CA GLU A 109 -14.75 17.78 29.07
C GLU A 109 -13.61 18.68 28.65
N PHE A 110 -13.94 19.87 28.14
CA PHE A 110 -12.99 20.82 27.60
C PHE A 110 -12.67 21.92 28.61
N SER A 111 -11.42 22.38 28.59
CA SER A 111 -11.00 23.54 29.36
C SER A 111 -9.98 24.38 28.58
N THR A 112 -9.89 25.67 28.86
CA THR A 112 -8.86 26.54 28.28
C THR A 112 -7.71 26.70 29.27
N VAL A 113 -6.50 26.29 28.86
CA VAL A 113 -5.27 26.43 29.63
C VAL A 113 -4.27 27.19 28.78
N ASP A 114 -3.73 28.30 29.30
CA ASP A 114 -2.79 29.19 28.59
C ASP A 114 -3.27 29.63 27.20
N GLY A 115 -4.57 29.87 27.06
CA GLY A 115 -5.19 30.30 25.80
C GLY A 115 -5.38 29.19 24.76
N LYS A 116 -5.05 27.94 25.08
CA LYS A 116 -5.30 26.77 24.22
C LYS A 116 -6.39 25.87 24.80
N LEU A 117 -7.21 25.31 23.91
CA LEU A 117 -8.23 24.33 24.29
C LEU A 117 -7.57 22.98 24.60
N THR A 118 -7.89 22.42 25.75
CA THR A 118 -7.50 21.07 26.17
C THR A 118 -8.74 20.25 26.51
N TYR A 119 -8.55 18.95 26.74
CA TYR A 119 -9.65 18.03 27.06
C TYR A 119 -9.23 16.95 28.06
N THR A 120 -10.22 16.36 28.71
CA THR A 120 -10.09 15.10 29.44
C THR A 120 -11.22 14.16 29.06
N TYR A 121 -10.94 12.85 29.01
CA TYR A 121 -11.97 11.82 28.85
C TYR A 121 -12.33 11.16 30.20
N ASN A 122 -13.61 11.17 30.55
CA ASN A 122 -14.04 10.79 31.89
C ASN A 122 -13.92 9.29 32.21
N LYS A 123 -13.83 8.41 31.20
CA LYS A 123 -13.67 6.95 31.43
C LYS A 123 -12.22 6.48 31.48
N LYS A 124 -11.27 7.27 30.97
CA LYS A 124 -9.85 6.90 30.97
C LYS A 124 -8.96 8.12 31.14
N GLN A 125 -8.41 8.28 32.33
CA GLN A 125 -7.56 9.44 32.69
C GLN A 125 -6.32 9.60 31.82
N GLY A 126 -5.87 8.55 31.11
CA GLY A 126 -4.74 8.62 30.19
C GLY A 126 -5.03 9.37 28.88
N PHE A 127 -6.30 9.57 28.52
CA PHE A 127 -6.69 10.28 27.31
C PHE A 127 -6.86 11.77 27.59
N ARG A 128 -5.74 12.48 27.55
CA ARG A 128 -5.63 13.94 27.76
C ARG A 128 -4.38 14.48 27.07
N LEU A 129 -4.41 15.77 26.72
CA LEU A 129 -3.38 16.40 25.90
C LEU A 129 -1.99 16.40 26.57
N ASP A 130 -1.88 16.66 27.87
CA ASP A 130 -0.61 16.64 28.58
C ASP A 130 0.00 15.24 28.76
N LYS A 131 -0.78 14.18 28.48
CA LYS A 131 -0.30 12.80 28.37
C LYS A 131 0.11 12.43 26.94
N GLN A 132 0.31 13.43 26.09
CA GLN A 132 0.70 13.23 24.69
C GLN A 132 -0.37 12.46 23.90
N ILE A 133 -1.67 12.69 24.18
CA ILE A 133 -2.78 12.15 23.38
C ILE A 133 -3.64 13.30 22.86
N THR A 134 -3.67 13.49 21.54
CA THR A 134 -4.55 14.45 20.87
C THR A 134 -5.81 13.78 20.31
N ILE A 135 -6.67 14.57 19.69
CA ILE A 135 -7.91 14.14 19.06
C ILE A 135 -7.81 14.37 17.57
N GLY A 136 -8.20 13.35 16.79
CA GLY A 136 -8.50 13.49 15.36
C GLY A 136 -9.95 13.22 15.04
N ILE A 137 -10.42 13.80 13.93
CA ILE A 137 -11.78 13.57 13.44
C ILE A 137 -11.79 13.16 11.98
N MET A 138 -12.70 12.23 11.66
CA MET A 138 -13.00 11.82 10.28
C MET A 138 -14.52 11.75 10.16
N SER A 139 -15.08 12.16 9.02
CA SER A 139 -16.51 11.94 8.81
C SER A 139 -16.78 10.47 8.46
N ASN A 140 -17.96 9.97 8.83
CA ASN A 140 -18.43 8.64 8.48
C ASN A 140 -18.42 8.44 6.96
N GLY A 141 -18.74 9.47 6.18
CA GLY A 141 -18.57 9.45 4.73
C GLY A 141 -17.12 9.24 4.34
N ALA A 142 -16.19 10.05 4.83
CA ALA A 142 -14.76 9.91 4.51
C ALA A 142 -14.18 8.55 4.93
N PHE A 143 -14.74 7.92 5.96
CA PHE A 143 -14.31 6.62 6.48
C PHE A 143 -14.95 5.43 5.75
N THR A 144 -16.25 5.48 5.45
CA THR A 144 -17.04 4.31 5.02
C THR A 144 -17.69 4.43 3.64
N LEU A 145 -17.91 5.65 3.13
CA LEU A 145 -18.73 5.89 1.93
C LEU A 145 -18.02 6.68 0.83
N ALA A 146 -16.93 7.38 1.15
CA ALA A 146 -16.19 8.13 0.18
C ALA A 146 -15.65 7.12 -0.81
N ASP A 147 -16.12 7.22 -2.06
CA ASP A 147 -15.48 6.59 -3.18
C ASP A 147 -14.01 7.01 -3.08
N HIS A 148 -13.16 6.07 -2.70
CA HIS A 148 -11.75 6.26 -2.91
C HIS A 148 -11.63 6.27 -4.41
N ASP A 149 -11.46 7.48 -4.98
CA ASP A 149 -11.11 7.63 -6.37
C ASP A 149 -9.99 6.65 -6.63
N MET A 150 -10.33 5.55 -7.31
CA MET A 150 -9.33 4.79 -8.00
C MET A 150 -8.57 5.86 -8.79
N PRO A 151 -7.23 5.90 -8.72
CA PRO A 151 -6.41 7.03 -9.18
C PRO A 151 -6.62 7.55 -10.60
N PHE A 152 -7.48 6.86 -11.32
CA PHE A 152 -7.60 6.76 -12.75
C PHE A 152 -9.06 6.88 -13.20
N ASN A 153 -9.97 7.39 -12.36
CA ASN A 153 -11.31 7.78 -12.81
C ASN A 153 -11.21 9.01 -13.72
N GLY A 154 -11.28 8.80 -15.04
CA GLY A 154 -11.43 9.86 -16.03
C GLY A 154 -12.89 10.00 -16.50
N PRO A 155 -13.23 11.04 -17.28
CA PRO A 155 -14.57 11.21 -17.86
C PRO A 155 -15.04 10.05 -18.75
N PHE A 156 -14.16 9.10 -19.05
CA PHE A 156 -14.42 7.89 -19.85
C PHE A 156 -14.27 6.57 -19.07
N GLY A 157 -14.13 6.60 -17.74
CA GLY A 157 -13.97 5.42 -16.88
C GLY A 157 -12.58 5.24 -16.28
N VAL A 158 -12.32 4.06 -15.70
CA VAL A 158 -11.06 3.68 -15.05
C VAL A 158 -9.96 3.54 -16.11
N LEU A 159 -8.95 4.42 -16.09
CA LEU A 159 -7.71 4.22 -16.87
C LEU A 159 -6.97 3.01 -16.29
N GLY A 160 -6.39 2.18 -17.16
CA GLY A 160 -5.64 0.99 -16.74
C GLY A 160 -4.42 1.36 -15.89
N PHE A 161 -4.11 0.53 -14.90
CA PHE A 161 -2.95 0.68 -14.02
C PHE A 161 -2.09 -0.58 -13.96
N ALA A 162 -0.80 -0.37 -13.71
CA ALA A 162 0.05 -1.45 -13.24
C ALA A 162 -0.12 -1.58 -11.72
N MET A 163 -0.17 -2.81 -11.22
CA MET A 163 -0.18 -3.11 -9.80
C MET A 163 1.13 -3.77 -9.43
N ASP A 164 1.94 -3.09 -8.61
CA ASP A 164 3.02 -3.72 -7.89
C ASP A 164 2.47 -4.16 -6.53
N PHE A 165 2.75 -5.39 -6.10
CA PHE A 165 2.54 -5.75 -4.71
C PHE A 165 3.58 -6.75 -4.22
N MET A 166 3.95 -6.57 -2.95
CA MET A 166 4.98 -7.35 -2.31
C MET A 166 4.42 -8.06 -1.07
N LEU A 167 4.75 -9.33 -0.92
CA LEU A 167 4.51 -10.11 0.29
C LEU A 167 5.85 -10.32 0.97
N SER A 168 6.15 -9.59 2.04
CA SER A 168 7.51 -9.58 2.59
C SER A 168 7.65 -8.98 3.99
N PRO A 169 8.79 -9.24 4.64
CA PRO A 169 9.40 -8.34 5.62
C PRO A 169 10.41 -7.40 4.91
N ALA A 170 9.96 -6.64 3.91
CA ALA A 170 10.78 -5.68 3.18
C ALA A 170 9.94 -4.47 2.75
N ASP A 171 10.60 -3.35 2.53
CA ASP A 171 10.01 -2.14 1.96
C ASP A 171 10.31 -2.06 0.46
N ILE A 172 9.41 -1.40 -0.27
CA ILE A 172 9.57 -1.13 -1.71
C ILE A 172 9.63 0.38 -1.95
N GLU A 173 10.74 0.82 -2.53
CA GLU A 173 10.96 2.18 -3.03
C GLU A 173 10.87 2.14 -4.57
N ILE A 174 9.97 2.90 -5.15
CA ILE A 174 9.71 2.94 -6.60
C ILE A 174 10.14 4.31 -7.11
N THR A 175 10.99 4.35 -8.13
CA THR A 175 11.45 5.60 -8.75
C THR A 175 11.25 5.59 -10.25
N ASP A 176 10.78 6.71 -10.79
CA ASP A 176 10.78 6.95 -12.24
C ASP A 176 12.10 7.57 -12.71
N GLU A 177 12.21 7.80 -14.02
CA GLU A 177 13.39 8.38 -14.67
C GLU A 177 13.71 9.82 -14.21
N LEU A 178 12.74 10.53 -13.62
CA LEU A 178 12.90 11.88 -13.08
C LEU A 178 13.31 11.86 -11.61
N GLY A 179 13.41 10.67 -11.00
CA GLY A 179 13.71 10.49 -9.58
C GLY A 179 12.53 10.74 -8.66
N LEU A 180 11.31 10.87 -9.20
CA LEU A 180 10.09 10.96 -8.40
C LEU A 180 9.82 9.62 -7.73
N LYS A 181 9.39 9.66 -6.47
CA LYS A 181 9.24 8.47 -5.63
C LYS A 181 7.79 8.07 -5.42
N ALA A 182 7.54 6.77 -5.50
CA ALA A 182 6.40 6.12 -4.86
C ALA A 182 6.93 5.01 -3.95
N GLY A 183 6.15 4.50 -3.01
CA GLY A 183 6.61 3.40 -2.15
C GLY A 183 6.73 3.77 -0.67
N HIS A 184 7.28 2.84 0.10
CA HIS A 184 7.60 3.03 1.52
C HIS A 184 9.10 3.25 1.66
N ILE A 185 9.49 4.41 2.20
CA ILE A 185 10.88 4.85 2.30
C ILE A 185 11.10 5.45 3.68
N ASN A 186 11.93 4.81 4.50
CA ASN A 186 12.30 5.29 5.84
C ASN A 186 11.09 5.61 6.75
N GLY A 187 10.08 4.73 6.79
CA GLY A 187 8.90 4.93 7.63
C GLY A 187 7.83 5.87 7.04
N LYS A 188 7.98 6.28 5.78
CA LYS A 188 7.07 7.22 5.10
C LYS A 188 6.60 6.67 3.78
N ILE A 189 5.33 6.90 3.45
CA ILE A 189 4.78 6.58 2.13
C ILE A 189 4.95 7.78 1.20
N TYR A 190 5.47 7.52 0.00
CA TYR A 190 5.64 8.48 -1.08
C TYR A 190 4.67 8.17 -2.23
N SER A 191 4.24 9.21 -2.94
CA SER A 191 3.31 9.14 -4.08
C SER A 191 3.56 10.30 -5.06
N GLU A 192 4.82 10.63 -5.29
CA GLU A 192 5.27 11.79 -6.09
C GLU A 192 5.17 11.54 -7.59
N ILE A 193 5.23 10.27 -8.03
CA ILE A 193 5.08 9.90 -9.44
C ILE A 193 3.63 10.21 -9.85
N PRO A 194 3.38 11.03 -10.90
CA PRO A 194 2.03 11.34 -11.33
C PRO A 194 1.21 10.09 -11.67
N GLY A 195 0.05 9.96 -11.04
CA GLY A 195 -0.81 8.79 -11.17
C GLY A 195 -0.35 7.57 -10.37
N SER A 196 0.70 7.67 -9.54
CA SER A 196 1.00 6.60 -8.57
C SER A 196 0.19 6.77 -7.30
N HIS A 197 -0.30 5.66 -6.73
CA HIS A 197 -1.04 5.67 -5.47
C HIS A 197 -0.75 4.42 -4.62
N PRO A 198 -0.50 4.58 -3.31
CA PRO A 198 -0.38 3.46 -2.38
C PRO A 198 -1.76 2.81 -2.13
N CYS A 199 -1.78 1.50 -2.03
CA CYS A 199 -2.96 0.75 -1.56
C CYS A 199 -2.96 0.70 -0.03
N TYR A 200 -3.57 1.70 0.63
CA TYR A 200 -3.51 1.85 2.09
C TYR A 200 -3.99 0.63 2.91
N LEU A 201 -4.87 -0.21 2.33
CA LEU A 201 -5.38 -1.44 2.97
C LEU A 201 -4.53 -2.69 2.69
N VAL A 202 -3.54 -2.59 1.80
CA VAL A 202 -2.68 -3.71 1.40
C VAL A 202 -1.24 -3.21 1.44
N PRO A 203 -0.56 -3.27 2.61
CA PRO A 203 0.83 -2.88 2.74
C PRO A 203 1.70 -3.53 1.67
N GLY A 204 2.62 -2.75 1.09
CA GLY A 204 3.48 -3.23 0.00
C GLY A 204 2.81 -3.26 -1.37
N ALA A 205 1.56 -2.83 -1.52
CA ALA A 205 0.88 -2.70 -2.82
C ALA A 205 0.74 -1.24 -3.28
N TYR A 206 0.97 -1.03 -4.58
CA TYR A 206 0.99 0.27 -5.24
C TYR A 206 0.34 0.18 -6.62
N LEU A 207 -0.53 1.13 -6.90
CA LEU A 207 -1.08 1.39 -8.23
C LEU A 207 -0.16 2.37 -8.94
N LEU A 208 0.26 2.05 -10.15
CA LEU A 208 1.30 2.77 -10.87
C LEU A 208 0.84 3.12 -12.30
N PRO A 209 1.32 4.24 -12.85
CA PRO A 209 1.02 4.60 -14.23
C PRO A 209 1.62 3.59 -15.20
N THR A 210 0.85 3.22 -16.22
CA THR A 210 1.34 2.40 -17.34
C THR A 210 2.26 3.20 -18.26
N GLY A 211 3.07 2.53 -19.07
CA GLY A 211 3.88 3.20 -20.10
C GLY A 211 5.15 3.86 -19.57
N LYS A 212 5.48 3.68 -18.29
CA LYS A 212 6.71 4.18 -17.67
C LYS A 212 7.65 3.04 -17.29
N ASN A 213 8.95 3.25 -17.51
CA ASN A 213 9.98 2.41 -16.91
C ASN A 213 10.14 2.81 -15.44
N LEU A 214 9.97 1.86 -14.53
CA LEU A 214 10.05 2.12 -13.09
C LEU A 214 11.10 1.20 -12.46
N THR A 215 11.90 1.77 -11.56
CA THR A 215 12.91 1.03 -10.80
C THR A 215 12.41 0.80 -9.39
N ARG A 216 12.51 -0.42 -8.89
CA ARG A 216 12.11 -0.81 -7.53
C ARG A 216 13.36 -1.15 -6.75
N LYS A 217 13.56 -0.49 -5.62
CA LYS A 217 14.55 -0.89 -4.61
C LYS A 217 13.81 -1.60 -3.48
N ILE A 218 14.14 -2.87 -3.27
CA ILE A 218 13.57 -3.70 -2.22
C ILE A 218 14.54 -3.66 -1.04
N ARG A 219 14.11 -3.14 0.11
CA ARG A 219 14.93 -2.99 1.31
C ARG A 219 14.45 -3.94 2.41
N GLY A 220 15.27 -4.92 2.79
CA GLY A 220 14.90 -5.85 3.86
C GLY A 220 14.74 -5.15 5.21
N THR A 221 13.61 -5.39 5.87
CA THR A 221 13.29 -4.85 7.21
C THR A 221 13.35 -5.93 8.28
N ALA A 222 13.32 -7.21 7.91
CA ALA A 222 13.61 -8.34 8.77
C ALA A 222 14.23 -9.51 7.99
N SER A 223 14.73 -10.52 8.69
CA SER A 223 15.12 -11.79 8.04
C SER A 223 13.89 -12.57 7.58
N GLY A 224 13.91 -13.05 6.34
CA GLY A 224 12.82 -13.83 5.77
C GLY A 224 12.93 -13.98 4.25
N THR A 225 11.80 -14.12 3.59
CA THR A 225 11.70 -14.16 2.12
C THR A 225 10.67 -13.16 1.65
N TYR A 226 10.92 -12.52 0.52
CA TYR A 226 9.91 -11.70 -0.15
C TYR A 226 9.44 -12.34 -1.46
N THR A 227 8.23 -11.94 -1.85
CA THR A 227 7.68 -12.16 -3.18
C THR A 227 7.32 -10.82 -3.79
N PHE A 228 7.87 -10.51 -4.96
CA PHE A 228 7.52 -9.33 -5.75
C PHE A 228 6.58 -9.74 -6.89
N ASN A 229 5.51 -8.98 -7.08
CA ASN A 229 4.56 -9.17 -8.16
C ASN A 229 4.37 -7.84 -8.88
N ASN A 230 4.37 -7.88 -10.21
CA ASN A 230 3.94 -6.79 -11.07
C ASN A 230 2.88 -7.32 -12.03
N ILE A 231 1.73 -6.65 -12.10
CA ILE A 231 0.59 -7.01 -12.96
C ILE A 231 0.20 -5.79 -13.78
N MET A 232 0.16 -5.94 -15.09
CA MET A 232 -0.25 -4.90 -16.04
C MET A 232 -1.73 -5.03 -16.41
N PRO A 233 -2.37 -3.96 -16.91
CA PRO A 233 -3.79 -4.00 -17.29
C PRO A 233 -4.12 -5.01 -18.38
N ASN A 234 -3.13 -5.31 -19.24
CA ASN A 234 -3.25 -6.30 -20.30
C ASN A 234 -3.09 -7.76 -19.80
N GLY A 235 -3.02 -7.97 -18.48
CA GLY A 235 -2.84 -9.28 -17.86
C GLY A 235 -1.41 -9.81 -17.91
N ALA A 236 -0.44 -9.04 -18.41
CA ALA A 236 0.96 -9.40 -18.31
C ALA A 236 1.40 -9.36 -16.84
N MET A 237 2.00 -10.44 -16.37
CA MET A 237 2.47 -10.54 -14.99
C MET A 237 3.92 -11.04 -14.93
N ILE A 238 4.64 -10.50 -13.96
CA ILE A 238 5.95 -10.98 -13.51
C ILE A 238 5.85 -11.20 -12.01
N LYS A 239 6.32 -12.36 -11.57
CA LYS A 239 6.40 -12.74 -10.16
C LYS A 239 7.77 -13.32 -9.86
N LEU A 240 8.42 -12.74 -8.86
CA LEU A 240 9.72 -13.16 -8.33
C LEU A 240 9.51 -13.65 -6.90
N GLU A 241 9.82 -14.91 -6.63
CA GLU A 241 9.47 -15.59 -5.38
C GLU A 241 10.68 -16.20 -4.69
N ASN A 242 10.50 -16.45 -3.38
CA ASN A 242 11.46 -17.13 -2.52
C ASN A 242 12.79 -16.40 -2.37
N ILE A 243 12.80 -15.08 -2.60
CA ILE A 243 14.02 -14.27 -2.51
C ILE A 243 14.29 -13.96 -1.05
N LYS A 244 15.39 -14.50 -0.52
CA LYS A 244 15.82 -14.26 0.87
C LYS A 244 16.18 -12.80 1.08
N THR A 245 15.87 -12.27 2.25
CA THR A 245 16.24 -10.90 2.64
C THR A 245 16.55 -10.84 4.12
N ASN A 246 17.41 -9.91 4.52
CA ASN A 246 17.77 -9.57 5.89
C ASN A 246 17.67 -8.06 6.10
N ILE A 247 17.72 -7.64 7.36
CA ILE A 247 17.75 -6.22 7.73
C ILE A 247 18.90 -5.52 6.98
N GLY A 248 18.54 -4.52 6.18
CA GLY A 248 19.49 -3.70 5.44
C GLY A 248 19.92 -4.24 4.07
N ASP A 249 19.48 -5.44 3.68
CA ASP A 249 19.69 -5.94 2.32
C ASP A 249 18.96 -5.04 1.32
N VAL A 250 19.59 -4.71 0.19
CA VAL A 250 18.99 -3.92 -0.88
C VAL A 250 19.09 -4.65 -2.21
N ASP A 251 17.95 -5.00 -2.79
CA ASP A 251 17.86 -5.50 -4.15
C ASP A 251 17.25 -4.46 -5.07
N THR A 252 17.56 -4.52 -6.37
CA THR A 252 16.99 -3.65 -7.39
C THR A 252 16.29 -4.46 -8.46
N ILE A 253 15.05 -4.07 -8.78
CA ILE A 253 14.24 -4.66 -9.85
C ILE A 253 13.85 -3.54 -10.80
N LEU A 254 14.32 -3.61 -12.04
CA LEU A 254 13.87 -2.75 -13.13
C LEU A 254 12.91 -3.54 -14.00
N VAL A 255 11.76 -2.95 -14.31
CA VAL A 255 10.77 -3.53 -15.24
C VAL A 255 10.43 -2.47 -16.28
N THR A 256 10.48 -2.85 -17.56
CA THR A 256 10.11 -1.95 -18.65
C THR A 256 8.61 -1.70 -18.66
N ALA A 257 8.23 -0.59 -19.31
CA ALA A 257 6.85 -0.13 -19.45
C ALA A 257 5.85 -1.16 -19.99
N ASP A 258 6.33 -2.15 -20.74
CA ASP A 258 5.56 -3.22 -21.40
C ASP A 258 5.77 -4.61 -20.79
N ASN A 259 6.52 -4.70 -19.68
CA ASN A 259 6.96 -5.95 -19.05
C ASN A 259 7.80 -6.89 -19.94
N SER A 260 8.33 -6.42 -21.07
CA SER A 260 9.15 -7.27 -21.95
C SER A 260 10.57 -7.47 -21.45
N GLN A 261 11.07 -6.60 -20.56
CA GLN A 261 12.37 -6.75 -19.94
C GLN A 261 12.31 -6.55 -18.44
N VAL A 262 13.02 -7.42 -17.72
CA VAL A 262 13.23 -7.32 -16.27
C VAL A 262 14.71 -7.45 -16.01
N ARG A 263 15.25 -6.57 -15.17
CA ARG A 263 16.59 -6.71 -14.61
C ARG A 263 16.50 -6.80 -13.11
N LEU A 264 17.05 -7.87 -12.55
CA LEU A 264 17.19 -8.07 -11.11
C LEU A 264 18.66 -8.00 -10.73
N THR A 265 18.98 -7.21 -9.71
CA THR A 265 20.31 -7.13 -9.09
C THR A 265 20.14 -7.34 -7.60
N THR A 266 20.85 -8.30 -7.01
CA THR A 266 20.74 -8.61 -5.58
C THR A 266 22.05 -8.28 -4.85
N GLN A 267 21.98 -7.73 -3.64
CA GLN A 267 23.18 -7.43 -2.86
C GLN A 267 23.95 -8.68 -2.42
N GLN A 268 23.24 -9.78 -2.24
CA GLN A 268 23.76 -11.08 -1.81
C GLN A 268 23.50 -12.14 -2.88
N ASN A 269 24.12 -13.31 -2.74
CA ASN A 269 23.75 -14.47 -3.53
C ASN A 269 22.33 -14.92 -3.16
N LYS A 270 21.44 -15.07 -4.14
CA LYS A 270 20.03 -15.42 -3.87
C LYS A 270 19.50 -16.46 -4.85
N ASP A 271 18.76 -17.42 -4.30
CA ASP A 271 17.91 -18.31 -5.08
C ASP A 271 16.62 -17.58 -5.45
N ILE A 272 16.17 -17.73 -6.70
CA ILE A 272 15.02 -17.03 -7.26
C ILE A 272 14.12 -18.05 -7.96
N SER A 273 12.81 -17.89 -7.78
CA SER A 273 11.81 -18.50 -8.66
C SER A 273 11.12 -17.39 -9.45
N LEU A 274 11.08 -17.55 -10.76
CA LEU A 274 10.45 -16.61 -11.69
C LEU A 274 9.17 -17.22 -12.24
N THR A 275 8.09 -16.48 -12.21
CA THR A 275 6.87 -16.79 -12.97
C THR A 275 6.53 -15.60 -13.86
N ILE A 276 6.28 -15.88 -15.13
CA ILE A 276 5.82 -14.91 -16.12
C ILE A 276 4.49 -15.40 -16.67
N SER A 277 3.52 -14.50 -16.85
CA SER A 277 2.33 -14.82 -17.62
C SER A 277 1.95 -13.74 -18.63
N ARG A 278 1.24 -14.18 -19.67
CA ARG A 278 0.65 -13.34 -20.71
C ARG A 278 -0.74 -13.84 -21.06
N ILE A 279 -1.64 -12.91 -21.35
CA ILE A 279 -2.90 -13.19 -22.03
C ILE A 279 -2.65 -12.97 -23.52
N VAL A 280 -2.86 -14.01 -24.32
CA VAL A 280 -2.68 -13.98 -25.78
C VAL A 280 -3.93 -14.60 -26.40
N ASP A 281 -4.69 -13.79 -27.13
CA ASP A 281 -6.02 -14.15 -27.61
C ASP A 281 -6.90 -14.67 -26.45
N GLU A 282 -7.34 -15.92 -26.49
CA GLU A 282 -8.16 -16.58 -25.46
C GLU A 282 -7.34 -17.46 -24.50
N GLU A 283 -6.01 -17.37 -24.56
CA GLU A 283 -5.09 -18.20 -23.78
C GLU A 283 -4.40 -17.40 -22.68
N ILE A 284 -4.36 -17.96 -21.47
CA ILE A 284 -3.45 -17.54 -20.41
C ILE A 284 -2.25 -18.46 -20.47
N ARG A 285 -1.10 -17.92 -20.88
CA ARG A 285 0.17 -18.63 -20.95
C ARG A 285 1.01 -18.27 -19.75
N ALA A 286 1.62 -19.25 -19.11
CA ALA A 286 2.49 -19.06 -17.97
C ALA A 286 3.77 -19.89 -18.09
N LEU A 287 4.89 -19.28 -17.73
CA LEU A 287 6.21 -19.89 -17.65
C LEU A 287 6.76 -19.68 -16.24
N THR A 288 6.95 -20.78 -15.51
CA THR A 288 7.57 -20.77 -14.18
C THR A 288 8.92 -21.47 -14.25
N ILE A 289 9.95 -20.82 -13.71
CA ILE A 289 11.32 -21.34 -13.66
C ILE A 289 11.77 -21.29 -12.21
N LYS A 290 12.17 -22.43 -11.67
CA LYS A 290 12.62 -22.57 -10.28
C LYS A 290 14.06 -23.02 -10.23
N GLY A 291 14.74 -22.61 -9.17
CA GLY A 291 16.15 -22.94 -8.92
C GLY A 291 17.12 -21.99 -9.61
N LEU A 292 16.69 -20.82 -10.08
CA LEU A 292 17.61 -19.79 -10.56
C LEU A 292 18.48 -19.32 -9.40
N SER A 293 19.75 -19.00 -9.67
CA SER A 293 20.67 -18.43 -8.68
C SER A 293 21.30 -17.16 -9.24
N LEU A 294 21.27 -16.08 -8.47
CA LEU A 294 21.88 -14.80 -8.82
C LEU A 294 23.05 -14.53 -7.88
N ALA A 295 24.21 -14.24 -8.44
CA ALA A 295 25.37 -13.80 -7.67
C ALA A 295 25.19 -12.37 -7.16
N ALA A 296 25.76 -12.09 -5.99
CA ALA A 296 25.83 -10.76 -5.41
C ALA A 296 26.38 -9.73 -6.41
N ASN A 297 25.63 -8.63 -6.59
CA ASN A 297 25.96 -7.48 -7.42
C ASN A 297 26.12 -7.78 -8.92
N LEU A 298 25.62 -8.92 -9.40
CA LEU A 298 25.46 -9.18 -10.83
C LEU A 298 24.00 -8.97 -11.24
N ASP A 299 23.82 -8.69 -12.53
CA ASP A 299 22.51 -8.48 -13.13
C ASP A 299 21.97 -9.81 -13.68
N MET A 300 20.69 -10.10 -13.42
CA MET A 300 19.93 -11.12 -14.13
C MET A 300 18.98 -10.41 -15.08
N ASP A 301 19.32 -10.42 -16.37
CA ASP A 301 18.48 -9.87 -17.43
C ASP A 301 17.49 -10.92 -17.94
N ILE A 302 16.20 -10.58 -17.95
CA ILE A 302 15.12 -11.43 -18.41
C ILE A 302 14.46 -10.70 -19.58
N THR A 303 14.46 -11.31 -20.76
CA THR A 303 13.80 -10.79 -21.97
C THR A 303 12.66 -11.70 -22.37
N ILE A 304 11.49 -11.10 -22.60
CA ILE A 304 10.21 -11.79 -22.76
C ILE A 304 9.53 -11.26 -24.03
N SER A 305 9.22 -12.16 -24.94
CA SER A 305 8.39 -11.85 -26.12
C SER A 305 6.93 -11.52 -25.71
N PRO A 306 6.22 -10.64 -26.45
CA PRO A 306 4.84 -10.26 -26.11
C PRO A 306 3.86 -11.43 -26.01
N ASP A 307 4.04 -12.46 -26.84
CA ASP A 307 3.21 -13.67 -26.90
C ASP A 307 3.73 -14.84 -26.04
N LEU A 308 4.81 -14.60 -25.30
CA LEU A 308 5.56 -15.60 -24.53
C LEU A 308 6.09 -16.77 -25.39
N SER A 309 6.28 -16.59 -26.70
CA SER A 309 6.92 -17.60 -27.56
C SER A 309 8.40 -17.82 -27.21
N VAL A 310 9.06 -16.77 -26.74
CA VAL A 310 10.47 -16.77 -26.33
C VAL A 310 10.63 -16.07 -24.98
N CYS A 311 11.41 -16.70 -24.10
CA CYS A 311 11.93 -16.12 -22.85
C CYS A 311 13.44 -16.41 -22.77
N ARG A 312 14.25 -15.38 -22.54
CA ARG A 312 15.71 -15.49 -22.37
C ARG A 312 16.08 -14.96 -21.00
N ILE A 313 16.87 -15.71 -20.24
CA ILE A 313 17.28 -15.36 -18.88
C ILE A 313 18.80 -15.43 -18.77
N GLY A 314 19.41 -14.30 -18.45
CA GLY A 314 20.83 -14.19 -18.16
C GLY A 314 21.19 -14.94 -16.88
N ASN A 315 22.21 -15.79 -16.99
CA ASN A 315 22.70 -16.55 -15.85
C ASN A 315 24.24 -16.50 -15.78
N HIS A 316 24.73 -16.01 -14.64
CA HIS A 316 26.15 -15.85 -14.36
C HIS A 316 26.73 -16.95 -13.47
N GLN A 317 25.91 -17.90 -13.01
CA GLN A 317 26.34 -18.94 -12.08
C GLN A 317 26.10 -20.34 -12.65
N ALA A 318 26.94 -21.30 -12.28
CA ALA A 318 26.62 -22.70 -12.57
C ALA A 318 25.47 -23.15 -11.66
N VAL A 319 24.42 -23.71 -12.25
CA VAL A 319 23.24 -24.19 -11.52
C VAL A 319 22.93 -25.62 -11.95
N ASN A 320 22.85 -26.55 -10.99
CA ASN A 320 22.75 -27.96 -11.33
C ASN A 320 21.30 -28.46 -11.47
N GLN A 321 20.32 -27.72 -10.94
CA GLN A 321 18.93 -28.16 -10.88
C GLN A 321 17.97 -27.00 -11.12
N ILE A 322 17.67 -26.75 -12.39
CA ILE A 322 16.55 -25.90 -12.77
C ILE A 322 15.36 -26.74 -13.21
N SER A 323 14.17 -26.28 -12.84
CA SER A 323 12.92 -26.80 -13.37
C SER A 323 12.19 -25.70 -14.14
N VAL A 324 11.65 -26.09 -15.29
CA VAL A 324 10.84 -25.21 -16.15
C VAL A 324 9.46 -25.83 -16.26
N ILE A 325 8.45 -25.04 -15.92
CA ILE A 325 7.04 -25.41 -15.95
C ILE A 325 6.34 -24.46 -16.89
N ALA A 326 5.87 -24.98 -18.02
CA ALA A 326 4.99 -24.26 -18.93
C ALA A 326 3.55 -24.64 -18.61
N SER A 327 2.64 -23.67 -18.56
CA SER A 327 1.21 -23.90 -18.39
C SER A 327 0.39 -23.04 -19.33
N VAL A 328 -0.69 -23.60 -19.87
CA VAL A 328 -1.67 -22.87 -20.67
C VAL A 328 -3.08 -23.17 -20.15
N ALA A 329 -3.91 -22.13 -20.10
CA ALA A 329 -5.33 -22.24 -19.77
C ALA A 329 -6.17 -21.48 -20.80
N ARG A 330 -7.38 -21.96 -21.05
CA ARG A 330 -8.43 -21.26 -21.81
C ARG A 330 -9.71 -21.28 -20.97
N GLU A 331 -10.59 -20.32 -21.16
CA GLU A 331 -11.76 -20.04 -20.29
C GLU A 331 -12.68 -21.26 -20.01
N LYS A 332 -12.62 -22.32 -20.83
CA LYS A 332 -13.46 -23.52 -20.72
C LYS A 332 -12.69 -24.84 -20.70
N ASP A 333 -11.35 -24.79 -20.75
CA ASP A 333 -10.50 -25.97 -20.80
C ASP A 333 -9.78 -26.18 -19.46
N ASN A 334 -9.44 -27.43 -19.16
CA ASN A 334 -8.52 -27.71 -18.06
C ASN A 334 -7.14 -27.11 -18.35
N VAL A 335 -6.48 -26.62 -17.30
CA VAL A 335 -5.08 -26.17 -17.39
C VAL A 335 -4.21 -27.33 -17.87
N LYS A 336 -3.43 -27.10 -18.92
CA LYS A 336 -2.41 -28.03 -19.40
C LYS A 336 -1.04 -27.53 -18.94
N SER A 337 -0.21 -28.45 -18.46
CA SER A 337 1.14 -28.12 -18.00
C SER A 337 2.15 -29.18 -18.42
N THR A 338 3.33 -28.71 -18.84
CA THR A 338 4.52 -29.54 -19.06
C THR A 338 5.60 -29.09 -18.09
N ASN A 339 6.26 -30.04 -17.43
CA ASN A 339 7.35 -29.79 -16.49
C ASN A 339 8.61 -30.55 -16.92
N THR A 340 9.72 -29.84 -17.04
CA THR A 340 11.05 -30.41 -17.17
C THR A 340 11.81 -30.25 -15.86
N GLN A 341 12.46 -31.32 -15.40
CA GLN A 341 13.22 -31.32 -14.15
C GLN A 341 14.72 -31.47 -14.41
N SER A 342 15.52 -30.90 -13.51
CA SER A 342 16.97 -31.10 -13.41
C SER A 342 17.75 -30.72 -14.68
N ILE A 343 17.50 -29.52 -15.20
CA ILE A 343 18.30 -28.94 -16.28
C ILE A 343 19.53 -28.27 -15.67
N PRO A 344 20.75 -28.66 -16.05
CA PRO A 344 21.95 -27.92 -15.67
C PRO A 344 22.08 -26.65 -16.51
N LEU A 345 22.46 -25.54 -15.87
CA LEU A 345 22.91 -24.32 -16.54
C LEU A 345 24.40 -24.11 -16.35
N GLN A 346 25.05 -23.76 -17.46
CA GLN A 346 26.46 -23.39 -17.46
C GLN A 346 26.64 -21.96 -16.93
N VAL A 347 27.81 -21.72 -16.34
CA VAL A 347 28.23 -20.37 -15.96
C VAL A 347 28.30 -19.47 -17.20
N ASN A 348 27.90 -18.20 -17.07
CA ASN A 348 27.91 -17.21 -18.16
C ASN A 348 27.19 -17.70 -19.42
N SER A 349 25.96 -18.15 -19.23
CA SER A 349 25.10 -18.57 -20.34
C SER A 349 23.68 -18.11 -20.10
N ASP A 350 22.96 -17.82 -21.17
CA ASP A 350 21.53 -17.58 -21.10
C ASP A 350 20.76 -18.89 -21.18
N LEU A 351 19.74 -19.02 -20.34
CA LEU A 351 18.66 -19.98 -20.57
C LEU A 351 17.68 -19.36 -21.58
N LEU A 352 17.59 -19.97 -22.76
CA LEU A 352 16.59 -19.65 -23.77
C LEU A 352 15.49 -20.72 -23.74
N VAL A 353 14.27 -20.31 -23.43
CA VAL A 353 13.05 -21.11 -23.56
C VAL A 353 12.30 -20.63 -24.80
N ALA A 354 12.17 -21.51 -25.80
CA ALA A 354 11.49 -21.22 -27.06
C ALA A 354 10.34 -22.20 -27.27
N PHE A 355 9.12 -21.70 -27.39
CA PHE A 355 7.91 -22.48 -27.57
C PHE A 355 7.64 -22.71 -29.06
N ASN A 356 7.44 -23.98 -29.42
CA ASN A 356 6.98 -24.35 -30.75
C ASN A 356 5.44 -24.30 -30.83
N ASP A 357 4.77 -24.75 -29.76
CA ASP A 357 3.31 -24.74 -29.66
C ASP A 357 2.86 -24.65 -28.20
N TRP A 358 2.13 -23.58 -27.88
CA TRP A 358 1.55 -23.38 -26.54
C TRP A 358 0.39 -24.34 -26.24
N LYS A 359 -0.33 -24.85 -27.24
CA LYS A 359 -1.50 -25.74 -27.03
C LYS A 359 -1.12 -27.10 -26.46
N THR A 360 0.10 -27.54 -26.74
CA THR A 360 0.71 -28.77 -26.24
C THR A 360 1.79 -28.49 -25.19
N THR A 361 2.05 -27.22 -24.90
CA THR A 361 3.18 -26.76 -24.08
C THR A 361 4.51 -27.39 -24.54
N ASP A 362 4.70 -27.48 -25.86
CA ASP A 362 5.94 -27.94 -26.49
C ASP A 362 6.94 -26.80 -26.60
N PHE A 363 8.09 -26.98 -25.96
CA PHE A 363 9.17 -26.01 -25.95
C PHE A 363 10.53 -26.67 -26.00
N GLN A 364 11.50 -25.91 -26.49
CA GLN A 364 12.91 -26.25 -26.48
C GLN A 364 13.65 -25.36 -25.49
N LEU A 365 14.66 -25.97 -24.87
CA LEU A 365 15.59 -25.30 -23.99
C LEU A 365 16.95 -25.26 -24.66
N ASN A 366 17.50 -24.06 -24.79
CA ASN A 366 18.84 -23.86 -25.32
C ASN A 366 19.68 -23.07 -24.31
N MET A 367 20.96 -23.37 -24.26
CA MET A 367 21.95 -22.59 -23.51
C MET A 367 22.77 -21.77 -24.51
N VAL A 368 22.84 -20.46 -24.30
CA VAL A 368 23.58 -19.55 -25.20
C VAL A 368 24.71 -18.90 -24.39
N PRO A 369 25.98 -19.27 -24.60
CA PRO A 369 27.11 -18.62 -23.93
C PRO A 369 27.21 -17.13 -24.29
N PHE A 370 27.67 -16.31 -23.35
CA PHE A 370 27.95 -14.88 -23.60
C PHE A 370 29.27 -14.41 -22.98
#